data_AF-A0A554GJJ2-F1
#
_entry.id   AF-A0A554GJJ2-F1
#
_cell.length_a   1.000
_cell.length_b   1.000
_cell.length_c   1.000
_cell.angle_alpha   90.00
_cell.angle_beta   90.00
_cell.angle_gamma   90.00
#
_symmetry.space_group_name_H-M   'P 1'
#
loop_
_entity.id
_entity.type
_entity.pdbx_description
1 polymer ?
#
loop_
_entity_poly.entity_id
_entity_poly.type
_entity_poly.pdbx_seq_one_letter_code
_entity_poly.pdbx_strand_id
1 'polypeptide(L)'
;MRSARGFPARIGALLLPGALLMVLPRSAVATAEEKPDATRAGLERLSQRRVFFGHQSVGGNILEGVHALLPAPDALSVVEVKDPAATIPAGTLAHAFVGQNEQPETKLAHFERLLDGGLAKQVDVALVKFCYIDFTSSTDAKALFEKYRATLAGLKSRHPGVTFVHVTAPLTTVQRGAKAWFNELRGRPVFGVGENVSREAFNALMRRTYDGKEPLFDLAALESSQADGSRETYEVNGRAYPAMVPAYSDDGGHLNAQGRTRVASALVTFLASLPEPQREAPASAKAQP
;
A
#
# COMPACT_ATOMS: atom_id res chain seq x y z
N MET A 1 -13.50 -45.58 60.17
CA MET A 1 -13.97 -45.69 58.78
C MET A 1 -13.48 -44.49 57.99
N ARG A 2 -12.77 -44.76 56.88
CA ARG A 2 -12.38 -43.89 55.73
C ARG A 2 -11.55 -42.62 55.97
N SER A 3 -10.42 -42.58 55.27
CA SER A 3 -9.76 -41.45 54.58
C SER A 3 -8.24 -41.51 54.82
N ALA A 4 -7.31 -41.41 53.88
CA ALA A 4 -7.33 -41.23 52.44
C ALA A 4 -5.99 -41.78 51.87
N ARG A 5 -6.03 -42.18 50.60
CA ARG A 5 -4.85 -42.51 49.79
C ARG A 5 -4.14 -41.22 49.35
N GLY A 6 -2.81 -41.21 49.42
CA GLY A 6 -1.94 -40.28 48.69
C GLY A 6 -0.76 -41.06 48.13
N PHE A 7 -0.69 -41.21 46.80
CA PHE A 7 0.44 -41.78 46.06
C PHE A 7 1.34 -40.64 45.53
N PRO A 8 2.65 -40.85 45.36
CA PRO A 8 3.64 -39.79 45.25
C PRO A 8 3.77 -39.17 43.85
N ALA A 9 4.14 -37.89 43.84
CA ALA A 9 4.52 -37.14 42.64
C ALA A 9 5.85 -37.67 42.06
N ARG A 10 5.85 -38.03 40.77
CA ARG A 10 7.05 -38.21 39.96
C ARG A 10 7.30 -36.95 39.15
N ILE A 11 8.46 -36.34 39.36
CA ILE A 11 8.98 -35.21 38.60
C ILE A 11 9.50 -35.75 37.26
N GLY A 12 8.81 -35.43 36.17
CA GLY A 12 9.30 -35.61 34.80
C GLY A 12 9.94 -34.31 34.32
N ALA A 13 11.25 -34.31 34.12
CA ALA A 13 11.96 -33.23 33.45
C ALA A 13 11.72 -33.34 31.93
N LEU A 14 11.08 -32.33 31.34
CA LEU A 14 10.94 -32.20 29.90
C LEU A 14 11.94 -31.15 29.40
N LEU A 15 12.99 -31.62 28.73
CA LEU A 15 13.93 -30.78 27.98
C LEU A 15 13.24 -30.33 26.68
N LEU A 16 13.00 -29.02 26.53
CA LEU A 16 12.59 -28.40 25.27
C LEU A 16 13.83 -28.12 24.40
N PRO A 17 13.87 -28.54 23.13
CA PRO A 17 14.95 -28.20 22.23
C PRO A 17 14.86 -26.72 21.79
N GLY A 18 16.03 -26.10 21.64
CA GLY A 18 16.22 -24.67 21.43
C GLY A 18 15.52 -24.11 20.20
N ALA A 19 14.88 -22.96 20.41
CA ALA A 19 14.41 -22.11 19.33
C ALA A 19 15.61 -21.46 18.63
N LEU A 20 15.86 -21.88 17.39
CA LEU A 20 16.71 -21.17 16.45
C LEU A 20 16.05 -19.80 16.18
N LEU A 21 16.63 -18.73 16.72
CA LEU A 21 16.26 -17.36 16.37
C LEU A 21 16.61 -17.11 14.90
N MET A 22 15.66 -17.33 14.01
CA MET A 22 15.72 -16.76 12.67
C MET A 22 15.59 -15.25 12.80
N VAL A 23 16.70 -14.54 12.57
CA VAL A 23 16.69 -13.08 12.38
C VAL A 23 15.98 -12.82 11.06
N LEU A 24 14.70 -12.45 11.12
CA LEU A 24 13.97 -11.97 9.96
C LEU A 24 14.52 -10.59 9.56
N PRO A 25 14.73 -10.31 8.26
CA PRO A 25 15.12 -8.99 7.82
C PRO A 25 14.02 -8.00 8.18
N ARG A 26 14.44 -6.93 8.86
CA ARG A 26 13.61 -5.79 9.23
C ARG A 26 12.98 -5.24 7.94
N SER A 27 11.65 -5.28 7.84
CA SER A 27 10.93 -4.75 6.69
C SER A 27 11.36 -3.31 6.42
N ALA A 28 11.64 -3.01 5.15
CA ALA A 28 12.04 -1.67 4.71
C ALA A 28 10.88 -0.70 4.95
N VAL A 29 10.92 0.02 6.06
CA VAL A 29 10.05 1.17 6.28
C VAL A 29 10.59 2.30 5.43
N ALA A 30 9.84 2.69 4.39
CA ALA A 30 10.18 3.82 3.54
C ALA A 30 9.99 5.14 4.31
N THR A 31 11.02 5.55 5.07
CA THR A 31 11.02 6.81 5.84
C THR A 31 12.10 7.79 5.43
N ALA A 32 13.09 7.36 4.64
CA ALA A 32 14.15 8.23 4.13
C ALA A 32 13.87 8.65 2.69
N GLU A 33 14.40 9.80 2.28
CA GLU A 33 14.52 10.14 0.86
C GLU A 33 15.28 9.01 0.14
N GLU A 34 14.62 8.36 -0.82
CA GLU A 34 15.21 7.26 -1.55
C GLU A 34 16.41 7.76 -2.36
N LYS A 35 17.54 7.07 -2.23
CA LYS A 35 18.75 7.46 -2.96
C LYS A 35 18.53 7.24 -4.46
N PRO A 36 18.96 8.16 -5.34
CA PRO A 36 18.81 8.02 -6.80
C PRO A 36 19.31 6.68 -7.36
N ASP A 37 20.37 6.11 -6.77
CA ASP A 37 20.91 4.82 -7.19
C ASP A 37 20.01 3.63 -6.81
N ALA A 38 19.32 3.70 -5.67
CA ALA A 38 18.36 2.68 -5.26
C ALA A 38 17.13 2.68 -6.19
N THR A 39 16.66 3.88 -6.57
CA THR A 39 15.58 4.04 -7.54
C THR A 39 15.98 3.48 -8.91
N ARG A 40 17.19 3.79 -9.41
CA ARG A 40 17.68 3.27 -10.69
C ARG A 40 17.77 1.73 -10.70
N ALA A 41 18.40 1.16 -9.68
CA ALA A 41 18.46 -0.30 -9.53
C ALA A 41 17.06 -0.92 -9.35
N GLY A 42 16.12 -0.17 -8.77
CA GLY A 42 14.72 -0.55 -8.67
C GLY A 42 14.04 -0.66 -10.02
N LEU A 43 14.20 0.33 -10.90
CA LEU A 43 13.67 0.31 -12.26
C LEU A 43 14.20 -0.87 -13.07
N GLU A 44 15.50 -1.18 -12.96
CA GLU A 44 16.11 -2.35 -13.60
C GLU A 44 15.45 -3.65 -13.14
N ARG A 45 15.19 -3.82 -11.84
CA ARG A 45 14.48 -5.00 -11.33
C ARG A 45 13.03 -5.06 -11.79
N LEU A 46 12.35 -3.91 -11.91
CA LEU A 46 10.98 -3.86 -12.41
C LEU A 46 10.88 -4.17 -13.91
N SER A 47 11.95 -3.99 -14.69
CA SER A 47 11.98 -4.40 -16.11
C SER A 47 11.72 -5.89 -16.33
N GLN A 48 11.83 -6.72 -15.29
CA GLN A 48 11.57 -8.16 -15.33
C GLN A 48 10.24 -8.56 -14.67
N ARG A 49 9.45 -7.60 -14.17
CA ARG A 49 8.21 -7.86 -13.42
C ARG A 49 6.97 -7.39 -14.16
N ARG A 50 5.85 -8.00 -13.82
CA ARG A 50 4.51 -7.63 -14.28
C ARG A 50 3.73 -7.17 -13.06
N VAL A 51 3.49 -5.87 -12.97
CA VAL A 51 2.81 -5.25 -11.83
C VAL A 51 1.44 -4.79 -12.29
N PHE A 52 0.39 -5.05 -11.52
CA PHE A 52 -0.93 -4.47 -11.74
C PHE A 52 -1.32 -3.51 -10.62
N PHE A 53 -1.62 -2.25 -10.97
CA PHE A 53 -2.07 -1.22 -10.04
C PHE A 53 -3.52 -0.79 -10.32
N GLY A 54 -4.44 -1.22 -9.45
CA GLY A 54 -5.81 -0.70 -9.43
C GLY A 54 -5.89 0.61 -8.64
N HIS A 55 -6.24 1.70 -9.31
CA HIS A 55 -6.30 3.01 -8.64
C HIS A 55 -7.36 3.95 -9.23
N GLN A 56 -7.43 5.14 -8.63
CA GLN A 56 -8.10 6.35 -9.14
C GLN A 56 -7.24 7.57 -8.75
N SER A 57 -7.57 8.76 -9.29
CA SER A 57 -7.04 10.08 -8.89
C SER A 57 -5.53 10.07 -8.57
N VAL A 58 -5.10 10.20 -7.30
CA VAL A 58 -3.70 10.22 -6.83
C VAL A 58 -2.84 9.09 -7.39
N GLY A 59 -3.42 7.95 -7.76
CA GLY A 59 -2.67 6.87 -8.40
C GLY A 59 -2.09 7.28 -9.75
N GLY A 60 -2.81 8.11 -10.51
CA GLY A 60 -2.29 8.73 -11.73
C GLY A 60 -1.11 9.65 -11.45
N ASN A 61 -1.15 10.44 -10.37
CA ASN A 61 0.00 11.27 -9.98
C ASN A 61 1.23 10.42 -9.64
N ILE A 62 1.05 9.28 -8.96
CA ILE A 62 2.14 8.34 -8.68
C ILE A 62 2.72 7.80 -9.99
N LEU A 63 1.88 7.40 -10.95
CA LEU A 63 2.34 6.91 -12.26
C LEU A 63 3.02 7.98 -13.10
N GLU A 64 2.54 9.23 -13.05
CA GLU A 64 3.25 10.38 -13.65
C GLU A 64 4.64 10.56 -13.03
N GLY A 65 4.76 10.38 -11.72
CA GLY A 65 6.05 10.35 -11.03
C GLY A 65 6.94 9.20 -11.50
N VAL A 66 6.39 7.99 -11.67
CA VAL A 66 7.15 6.83 -12.19
C VAL A 66 7.67 7.12 -13.60
N HIS A 67 6.84 7.70 -14.47
CA HIS A 67 7.26 8.13 -15.80
C HIS A 67 8.40 9.14 -15.78
N ALA A 68 8.35 10.12 -14.88
CA ALA A 68 9.41 11.11 -14.75
C ALA A 68 10.75 10.52 -14.24
N LEU A 69 10.73 9.34 -13.62
CA LEU A 69 11.94 8.65 -13.13
C LEU A 69 12.61 7.77 -14.19
N LEU A 70 11.95 7.48 -15.33
CA LEU A 70 12.48 6.54 -16.32
C LEU A 70 13.72 7.14 -17.02
N PRO A 71 14.86 6.40 -17.06
CA PRO A 71 16.06 6.88 -17.75
C PRO A 71 15.90 6.86 -19.28
N ALA A 72 15.00 6.00 -19.78
CA ALA A 72 14.63 5.89 -21.18
C ALA A 72 13.18 5.37 -21.28
N PRO A 73 12.45 5.67 -22.37
CA PRO A 73 11.05 5.23 -22.55
C PRO A 73 10.84 3.71 -22.42
N ASP A 74 11.83 2.91 -22.79
CA ASP A 74 11.72 1.45 -22.84
C ASP A 74 12.14 0.73 -21.55
N ALA A 75 12.55 1.47 -20.50
CA ALA A 75 13.03 0.87 -19.26
C ALA A 75 11.92 0.17 -18.44
N LEU A 76 10.69 0.68 -18.54
CA LEU A 76 9.49 0.14 -17.91
C LEU A 76 8.28 0.67 -18.68
N SER A 77 7.41 -0.23 -19.15
CA SER A 77 6.16 0.15 -19.81
C SER A 77 5.09 0.42 -18.76
N VAL A 78 4.38 1.55 -18.84
CA VAL A 78 3.18 1.82 -18.03
C VAL A 78 1.98 1.82 -18.96
N VAL A 79 1.03 0.90 -18.72
CA VAL A 79 -0.06 0.63 -19.67
C VAL A 79 -1.39 0.55 -18.94
N GLU A 80 -2.38 1.30 -19.41
CA GLU A 80 -3.76 1.15 -18.94
C GLU A 80 -4.38 -0.13 -19.52
N VAL A 81 -4.89 -1.00 -18.64
CA VAL A 81 -5.54 -2.26 -19.00
C VAL A 81 -7.05 -2.11 -18.84
N LYS A 82 -7.77 -2.32 -19.93
CA LYS A 82 -9.25 -2.33 -19.97
C LYS A 82 -9.84 -3.73 -20.13
N ASP A 83 -9.07 -4.64 -20.72
CA ASP A 83 -9.45 -6.04 -20.92
C ASP A 83 -8.73 -6.93 -19.90
N PRO A 84 -9.45 -7.65 -19.02
CA PRO A 84 -8.84 -8.57 -18.06
C PRO A 84 -8.11 -9.76 -18.72
N ALA A 85 -8.35 -10.04 -19.99
CA ALA A 85 -7.65 -11.08 -20.75
C ALA A 85 -6.38 -10.57 -21.48
N ALA A 86 -6.04 -9.28 -21.34
CA ALA A 86 -4.87 -8.71 -21.99
C ALA A 86 -3.57 -9.40 -21.55
N THR A 87 -2.71 -9.73 -22.52
CA THR A 87 -1.36 -10.23 -22.24
C THR A 87 -0.50 -9.10 -21.70
N ILE A 88 0.16 -9.32 -20.57
CA ILE A 88 1.04 -8.34 -19.92
C ILE A 88 2.51 -8.78 -20.10
N PRO A 89 3.31 -8.10 -20.94
CA PRO A 89 4.74 -8.41 -21.10
C PRO A 89 5.54 -8.15 -19.83
N ALA A 90 6.68 -8.83 -19.68
CA ALA A 90 7.65 -8.48 -18.63
C ALA A 90 8.08 -7.01 -18.76
N GLY A 91 8.37 -6.35 -17.62
CA GLY A 91 8.71 -4.94 -17.61
C GLY A 91 7.50 -4.03 -17.79
N THR A 92 6.32 -4.48 -17.34
CA THR A 92 5.08 -3.71 -17.44
C THR A 92 4.51 -3.41 -16.07
N LEU A 93 4.32 -2.13 -15.78
CA LEU A 93 3.41 -1.62 -14.76
C LEU A 93 2.06 -1.36 -15.41
N ALA A 94 1.24 -2.40 -15.44
CA ALA A 94 -0.14 -2.33 -15.87
C ALA A 94 -0.98 -1.60 -14.82
N HIS A 95 -1.94 -0.79 -15.23
CA HIS A 95 -2.84 -0.11 -14.31
C HIS A 95 -4.27 -0.04 -14.83
N ALA A 96 -5.23 0.16 -13.94
CA ALA A 96 -6.62 0.40 -14.33
C ALA A 96 -7.29 1.39 -13.38
N PHE A 97 -8.19 2.20 -13.93
CA PHE A 97 -9.12 2.99 -13.15
C PHE A 97 -10.21 2.08 -12.57
N VAL A 98 -10.09 1.74 -11.28
CA VAL A 98 -11.00 0.79 -10.62
C VAL A 98 -12.15 1.51 -9.91
N GLY A 99 -13.34 0.89 -9.93
CA GLY A 99 -14.55 1.40 -9.27
C GLY A 99 -14.87 2.87 -9.53
N GLN A 100 -15.56 3.47 -8.57
CA GLN A 100 -15.96 4.88 -8.56
C GLN A 100 -15.40 5.58 -7.31
N ASN A 101 -15.15 6.89 -7.40
CA ASN A 101 -14.84 7.71 -6.23
C ASN A 101 -16.04 7.78 -5.28
N GLU A 102 -15.76 7.91 -3.98
CA GLU A 102 -16.75 7.96 -2.89
C GLU A 102 -17.49 6.63 -2.65
N GLN A 103 -17.16 5.58 -3.43
CA GLN A 103 -17.73 4.25 -3.33
C GLN A 103 -16.61 3.19 -3.27
N PRO A 104 -15.85 3.11 -2.15
CA PRO A 104 -14.65 2.28 -2.07
C PRO A 104 -14.90 0.79 -2.32
N GLU A 105 -16.08 0.26 -1.98
CA GLU A 105 -16.46 -1.14 -2.22
C GLU A 105 -16.51 -1.46 -3.73
N THR A 106 -16.91 -0.49 -4.56
CA THR A 106 -16.92 -0.67 -6.02
C THR A 106 -15.50 -0.80 -6.58
N LYS A 107 -14.50 -0.18 -5.93
CA LYS A 107 -13.09 -0.33 -6.29
C LYS A 107 -12.61 -1.75 -6.02
N LEU A 108 -12.94 -2.29 -4.85
CA LEU A 108 -12.63 -3.68 -4.49
C LEU A 108 -13.29 -4.67 -5.46
N ALA A 109 -14.59 -4.51 -5.71
CA ALA A 109 -15.32 -5.38 -6.62
C ALA A 109 -14.79 -5.32 -8.05
N HIS A 110 -14.40 -4.13 -8.54
CA HIS A 110 -13.82 -4.01 -9.88
C HIS A 110 -12.41 -4.64 -9.95
N PHE A 111 -11.57 -4.38 -8.94
CA PHE A 111 -10.23 -4.99 -8.85
C PHE A 111 -10.31 -6.52 -8.81
N GLU A 112 -11.24 -7.07 -8.02
CA GLU A 112 -11.50 -8.51 -7.96
C GLU A 112 -11.92 -9.08 -9.32
N ARG A 113 -12.87 -8.43 -10.02
CA ARG A 113 -13.30 -8.86 -11.36
C ARG A 113 -12.16 -8.85 -12.38
N LEU A 114 -11.26 -7.87 -12.35
CA LEU A 114 -10.15 -7.82 -13.30
C LEU A 114 -9.17 -8.97 -13.08
N LEU A 115 -8.85 -9.27 -11.82
CA LEU A 115 -7.94 -10.37 -11.47
C LEU A 115 -8.56 -11.74 -11.76
N ASP A 116 -9.79 -11.99 -11.29
CA ASP A 116 -10.53 -13.23 -11.55
C ASP A 116 -10.82 -13.41 -13.06
N GLY A 117 -10.95 -12.31 -13.80
CA GLY A 117 -11.19 -12.30 -15.25
C GLY A 117 -10.00 -12.71 -16.12
N GLY A 118 -8.82 -12.95 -15.54
CA GLY A 118 -7.65 -13.46 -16.26
C GLY A 118 -6.35 -12.74 -15.91
N LEU A 119 -6.43 -11.50 -15.43
CA LEU A 119 -5.25 -10.66 -15.22
C LEU A 119 -4.31 -11.23 -14.15
N ALA A 120 -4.84 -11.94 -13.15
CA ALA A 120 -4.03 -12.61 -12.15
C ALA A 120 -3.04 -13.64 -12.76
N LYS A 121 -3.38 -14.24 -13.90
CA LYS A 121 -2.49 -15.17 -14.64
C LYS A 121 -1.38 -14.45 -15.41
N GLN A 122 -1.52 -13.13 -15.58
CA GLN A 122 -0.61 -12.30 -16.36
C GLN A 122 0.36 -11.50 -15.48
N VAL A 123 0.01 -11.23 -14.21
CA VAL A 123 0.81 -10.32 -13.36
C VAL A 123 1.41 -11.01 -12.14
N ASP A 124 2.63 -10.63 -11.76
CA ASP A 124 3.38 -11.18 -10.62
C ASP A 124 3.00 -10.48 -9.30
N VAL A 125 2.70 -9.19 -9.38
CA VAL A 125 2.34 -8.33 -8.25
C VAL A 125 1.03 -7.62 -8.55
N ALA A 126 0.14 -7.53 -7.57
CA ALA A 126 -1.08 -6.75 -7.68
C ALA A 126 -1.29 -5.86 -6.44
N LEU A 127 -1.67 -4.61 -6.67
CA LEU A 127 -1.98 -3.65 -5.62
C LEU A 127 -3.24 -2.87 -5.98
N VAL A 128 -4.05 -2.60 -4.97
CA VAL A 128 -5.20 -1.70 -5.08
C VAL A 128 -5.09 -0.64 -4.00
N LYS A 129 -5.38 0.61 -4.38
CA LYS A 129 -5.49 1.70 -3.42
C LYS A 129 -6.88 2.33 -3.42
N PHE A 130 -7.28 2.84 -2.27
CA PHE A 130 -8.35 3.82 -2.16
C PHE A 130 -7.83 5.24 -2.43
N CYS A 131 -8.74 6.18 -2.62
CA CYS A 131 -8.47 7.61 -2.74
C CYS A 131 -8.80 8.32 -1.43
N TYR A 132 -8.26 9.52 -1.24
CA TYR A 132 -8.61 10.33 -0.06
C TYR A 132 -10.12 10.62 -0.04
N ILE A 133 -10.74 10.85 -1.20
CA ILE A 133 -12.17 11.18 -1.34
C ILE A 133 -13.10 9.98 -1.03
N ASP A 134 -12.57 8.77 -0.88
CA ASP A 134 -13.37 7.62 -0.45
C ASP A 134 -13.69 7.64 1.05
N PHE A 135 -13.11 8.60 1.78
CA PHE A 135 -13.25 8.74 3.22
C PHE A 135 -13.88 10.08 3.56
N THR A 136 -14.93 10.03 4.37
CA THR A 136 -15.55 11.17 5.03
C THR A 136 -15.26 11.10 6.53
N SER A 137 -15.62 12.15 7.27
CA SER A 137 -15.57 12.14 8.74
C SER A 137 -16.51 11.11 9.40
N SER A 138 -17.46 10.54 8.65
CA SER A 138 -18.42 9.53 9.13
C SER A 138 -18.13 8.11 8.63
N THR A 139 -17.07 7.89 7.86
CA THR A 139 -16.70 6.56 7.36
C THR A 139 -16.47 5.59 8.52
N ASP A 140 -17.15 4.44 8.49
CA ASP A 140 -16.82 3.30 9.37
C ASP A 140 -15.54 2.62 8.85
N ALA A 141 -14.40 3.12 9.32
CA ALA A 141 -13.09 2.62 8.95
C ALA A 141 -12.88 1.12 9.28
N LYS A 142 -13.54 0.61 10.32
CA LYS A 142 -13.42 -0.80 10.71
C LYS A 142 -14.20 -1.68 9.73
N ALA A 143 -15.44 -1.33 9.43
CA ALA A 143 -16.25 -2.08 8.45
C ALA A 143 -15.59 -2.08 7.06
N LEU A 144 -15.08 -0.93 6.63
CA LEU A 144 -14.36 -0.82 5.35
C LEU A 144 -13.08 -1.68 5.34
N PHE A 145 -12.30 -1.66 6.43
CA PHE A 145 -11.13 -2.50 6.56
C PHE A 145 -11.46 -4.00 6.55
N GLU A 146 -12.52 -4.42 7.22
CA GLU A 146 -12.97 -5.82 7.22
C GLU A 146 -13.36 -6.28 5.81
N LYS A 147 -14.04 -5.42 5.04
CA LYS A 147 -14.37 -5.70 3.63
C LYS A 147 -13.11 -5.81 2.77
N TYR A 148 -12.18 -4.86 2.91
CA TYR A 148 -10.87 -4.89 2.25
C TYR A 148 -10.14 -6.20 2.55
N ARG A 149 -9.99 -6.55 3.82
CA ARG A 149 -9.28 -7.75 4.28
C ARG A 149 -9.90 -9.01 3.68
N ALA A 150 -11.23 -9.14 3.72
CA ALA A 150 -11.93 -10.29 3.19
C ALA A 150 -11.74 -10.44 1.67
N THR A 151 -11.83 -9.35 0.90
CA THR A 151 -11.60 -9.37 -0.55
C THR A 151 -10.17 -9.79 -0.88
N LEU A 152 -9.16 -9.19 -0.25
CA LEU A 152 -7.76 -9.50 -0.54
C LEU A 152 -7.39 -10.92 -0.08
N ALA A 153 -7.93 -11.41 1.03
CA ALA A 153 -7.75 -12.80 1.46
C ALA A 153 -8.38 -13.79 0.45
N GLY A 154 -9.58 -13.48 -0.06
CA GLY A 154 -10.23 -14.28 -1.10
C GLY A 154 -9.42 -14.34 -2.40
N LEU A 155 -8.91 -13.19 -2.86
CA LEU A 155 -8.05 -13.10 -4.04
C LEU A 155 -6.73 -13.87 -3.86
N LYS A 156 -6.08 -13.75 -2.71
CA LYS A 156 -4.87 -14.54 -2.37
C LYS A 156 -5.14 -16.04 -2.43
N SER A 157 -6.27 -16.49 -1.90
CA SER A 157 -6.64 -17.91 -1.94
C SER A 157 -6.89 -18.42 -3.36
N ARG A 158 -7.45 -17.59 -4.25
CA ARG A 158 -7.73 -17.98 -5.65
C ARG A 158 -6.53 -17.84 -6.57
N HIS A 159 -5.62 -16.91 -6.26
CA HIS A 159 -4.46 -16.56 -7.09
C HIS A 159 -3.15 -16.63 -6.29
N PRO A 160 -2.73 -17.82 -5.84
CA PRO A 160 -1.55 -17.97 -4.99
C PRO A 160 -0.24 -17.56 -5.67
N GLY A 161 -0.20 -17.51 -7.00
CA GLY A 161 0.96 -17.04 -7.78
C GLY A 161 1.06 -15.52 -7.95
N VAL A 162 0.24 -14.74 -7.23
CA VAL A 162 0.28 -13.27 -7.24
C VAL A 162 0.68 -12.77 -5.85
N THR A 163 1.69 -11.90 -5.80
CA THR A 163 2.03 -11.16 -4.59
C THR A 163 1.10 -9.96 -4.46
N PHE A 164 0.25 -9.96 -3.43
CA PHE A 164 -0.65 -8.83 -3.16
C PHE A 164 0.02 -7.82 -2.23
N VAL A 165 0.13 -6.59 -2.69
CA VAL A 165 0.65 -5.46 -1.91
C VAL A 165 -0.52 -4.64 -1.37
N HIS A 166 -0.48 -4.40 -0.07
CA HIS A 166 -1.41 -3.55 0.63
C HIS A 166 -0.97 -2.08 0.54
N VAL A 167 -1.92 -1.15 0.37
CA VAL A 167 -1.62 0.28 0.25
C VAL A 167 -2.52 1.06 1.21
N THR A 168 -1.92 1.81 2.14
CA THR A 168 -2.69 2.70 3.04
C THR A 168 -3.41 3.79 2.24
N ALA A 169 -4.57 4.24 2.72
CA ALA A 169 -5.31 5.34 2.12
C ALA A 169 -4.51 6.65 2.20
N PRO A 170 -4.40 7.42 1.10
CA PRO A 170 -3.65 8.67 1.07
C PRO A 170 -4.31 9.73 1.96
N LEU A 171 -3.49 10.59 2.55
CA LEU A 171 -3.90 11.70 3.42
C LEU A 171 -4.26 12.93 2.58
N THR A 172 -4.81 13.96 3.22
CA THR A 172 -4.88 15.32 2.69
C THR A 172 -4.07 16.25 3.59
N THR A 173 -3.74 17.44 3.09
CA THR A 173 -3.28 18.52 3.97
C THR A 173 -4.44 18.93 4.88
N VAL A 174 -4.12 19.61 5.98
CA VAL A 174 -5.12 20.25 6.85
C VAL A 174 -4.93 21.76 6.77
N GLN A 175 -6.02 22.50 6.58
CA GLN A 175 -5.96 23.95 6.64
C GLN A 175 -5.51 24.38 8.05
N ARG A 176 -4.43 25.14 8.15
CA ARG A 176 -3.91 25.72 9.40
C ARG A 176 -4.18 27.24 9.46
N GLY A 177 -4.09 27.80 10.67
CA GLY A 177 -4.11 29.24 10.91
C GLY A 177 -5.49 29.86 11.13
N ALA A 178 -5.57 31.19 11.11
CA ALA A 178 -6.76 31.97 11.50
C ALA A 178 -8.05 31.55 10.77
N LYS A 179 -7.95 31.09 9.53
CA LYS A 179 -9.08 30.59 8.73
C LYS A 179 -9.64 29.27 9.27
N ALA A 180 -8.79 28.37 9.76
CA ALA A 180 -9.21 27.12 10.41
C ALA A 180 -9.87 27.42 11.77
N TRP A 181 -9.24 28.27 12.59
CA TRP A 181 -9.80 28.76 13.86
C TRP A 181 -11.17 29.43 13.69
N PHE A 182 -11.35 30.24 12.64
CA PHE A 182 -12.60 30.94 12.35
C PHE A 182 -13.72 30.00 11.85
N ASN A 183 -13.36 28.92 11.16
CA ASN A 183 -14.30 27.87 10.75
C ASN A 183 -14.70 26.99 11.95
N GLU A 184 -13.73 26.66 12.81
CA GLU A 184 -13.93 25.90 14.04
C GLU A 184 -14.85 26.63 15.03
N LEU A 185 -14.63 27.94 15.24
CA LEU A 185 -15.51 28.80 16.04
C LEU A 185 -16.96 28.85 15.54
N ARG A 186 -17.20 28.58 14.25
CA ARG A 186 -18.54 28.51 13.66
C ARG A 186 -19.12 27.11 13.58
N GLY A 187 -18.42 26.10 14.12
CA GLY A 187 -18.83 24.70 14.03
C GLY A 187 -18.86 24.17 12.60
N ARG A 188 -18.13 24.80 11.66
CA ARG A 188 -18.03 24.31 10.28
C ARG A 188 -16.89 23.29 10.18
N PRO A 189 -17.09 22.14 9.51
CA PRO A 189 -16.04 21.16 9.33
C PRO A 189 -14.86 21.78 8.56
N VAL A 190 -13.66 21.63 9.10
CA VAL A 190 -12.41 22.03 8.46
C VAL A 190 -11.98 20.92 7.51
N PHE A 191 -11.79 21.25 6.23
CA PHE A 191 -11.36 20.30 5.21
C PHE A 191 -10.12 19.52 5.66
N GLY A 192 -10.20 18.19 5.59
CA GLY A 192 -9.11 17.26 5.88
C GLY A 192 -9.02 16.84 7.34
N VAL A 193 -9.66 17.56 8.28
CA VAL A 193 -9.53 17.28 9.73
C VAL A 193 -10.29 16.02 10.12
N GLY A 194 -11.57 15.92 9.77
CA GLY A 194 -12.38 14.74 10.10
C GLY A 194 -12.03 13.55 9.21
N GLU A 195 -11.72 13.82 7.95
CA GLU A 195 -11.44 12.77 6.96
C GLU A 195 -10.11 12.08 7.21
N ASN A 196 -9.04 12.80 7.60
CA ASN A 196 -7.77 12.18 7.98
C ASN A 196 -7.88 11.34 9.27
N VAL A 197 -8.81 11.66 10.19
CA VAL A 197 -9.09 10.80 11.36
C VAL A 197 -9.64 9.44 10.90
N SER A 198 -10.63 9.44 10.01
CA SER A 198 -11.18 8.18 9.44
C SER A 198 -10.14 7.40 8.65
N ARG A 199 -9.33 8.09 7.83
CA ARG A 199 -8.23 7.46 7.07
C ARG A 199 -7.20 6.86 8.00
N GLU A 200 -6.81 7.55 9.08
CA GLU A 200 -5.85 7.02 10.04
C GLU A 200 -6.43 5.83 10.83
N ALA A 201 -7.73 5.84 11.15
CA ALA A 201 -8.36 4.66 11.76
C ALA A 201 -8.26 3.42 10.87
N PHE A 202 -8.46 3.58 9.55
CA PHE A 202 -8.29 2.51 8.56
C PHE A 202 -6.82 2.12 8.38
N ASN A 203 -5.92 3.10 8.20
CA ASN A 203 -4.50 2.88 7.99
C ASN A 203 -3.84 2.20 9.20
N ALA A 204 -4.25 2.55 10.42
CA ALA A 204 -3.78 1.89 11.63
C ALA A 204 -4.21 0.42 11.70
N LEU A 205 -5.40 0.06 11.18
CA LEU A 205 -5.81 -1.34 11.05
C LEU A 205 -4.96 -2.07 10.01
N MET A 206 -4.64 -1.43 8.88
CA MET A 206 -3.75 -2.00 7.87
C MET A 206 -2.35 -2.27 8.45
N ARG A 207 -1.73 -1.29 9.11
CA ARG A 207 -0.42 -1.44 9.75
C ARG A 207 -0.42 -2.57 10.78
N ARG A 208 -1.38 -2.58 11.71
CA ARG A 208 -1.49 -3.66 12.72
C ARG A 208 -1.62 -5.06 12.10
N THR A 209 -2.33 -5.15 10.98
CA THR A 209 -2.65 -6.44 10.35
C THR A 209 -1.51 -6.94 9.46
N TYR A 210 -0.87 -6.06 8.70
CA TYR A 210 0.02 -6.43 7.60
C TYR A 210 1.48 -6.09 7.83
N ASP A 211 1.82 -5.10 8.64
CA ASP A 211 3.21 -4.69 8.85
C ASP A 211 4.06 -5.85 9.40
N GLY A 212 5.22 -6.07 8.79
CA GLY A 212 6.12 -7.20 9.06
C GLY A 212 5.57 -8.60 8.71
N LYS A 213 4.36 -8.71 8.16
CA LYS A 213 3.68 -9.99 7.88
C LYS A 213 3.39 -10.18 6.41
N GLU A 214 2.97 -9.12 5.73
CA GLU A 214 2.65 -9.10 4.31
C GLU A 214 3.13 -7.78 3.69
N PRO A 215 3.38 -7.71 2.37
CA PRO A 215 3.83 -6.48 1.74
C PRO A 215 2.84 -5.31 1.94
N LEU A 216 3.29 -4.25 2.60
CA LEU A 216 2.51 -3.04 2.87
C LEU A 216 3.30 -1.80 2.40
N PHE A 217 2.78 -1.11 1.38
CA PHE A 217 3.24 0.20 0.96
C PHE A 217 2.49 1.28 1.75
N ASP A 218 3.13 1.83 2.78
CA ASP A 218 2.55 2.84 3.67
C ASP A 218 2.63 4.25 3.06
N LEU A 219 1.79 4.46 2.04
CA LEU A 219 1.60 5.75 1.37
C LEU A 219 1.32 6.90 2.35
N ALA A 220 0.50 6.66 3.38
CA ALA A 220 0.15 7.68 4.36
C ALA A 220 1.34 8.08 5.23
N ALA A 221 2.20 7.13 5.60
CA ALA A 221 3.44 7.44 6.29
C ALA A 221 4.38 8.27 5.40
N LEU A 222 4.48 7.96 4.10
CA LEU A 222 5.31 8.70 3.15
C LEU A 222 4.82 10.14 2.94
N GLU A 223 3.52 10.31 2.77
CA GLU A 223 2.87 11.62 2.57
C GLU A 223 2.95 12.51 3.82
N SER A 224 3.00 11.90 5.01
CA SER A 224 3.14 12.62 6.28
C SER A 224 4.58 12.78 6.77
N SER A 225 5.59 12.28 6.06
CA SER A 225 6.99 12.39 6.48
C SER A 225 7.75 13.35 5.58
N GLN A 226 8.46 14.30 6.18
CA GLN A 226 9.40 15.18 5.48
C GLN A 226 10.70 14.44 5.11
N ALA A 227 11.57 15.10 4.36
CA ALA A 227 12.87 14.54 3.96
C ALA A 227 13.79 14.31 5.17
N ASP A 228 13.67 15.12 6.22
CA ASP A 228 14.40 14.97 7.49
C ASP A 228 13.81 13.90 8.44
N GLY A 229 12.74 13.23 8.02
CA GLY A 229 12.05 12.21 8.81
C GLY A 229 11.06 12.75 9.84
N SER A 230 10.93 14.07 10.00
CA SER A 230 9.89 14.68 10.82
C SER A 230 8.50 14.40 10.24
N ARG A 231 7.49 14.28 11.11
CA ARG A 231 6.11 13.99 10.71
C ARG A 231 5.23 15.24 10.74
N GLU A 232 4.46 15.43 9.69
CA GLU A 232 3.38 16.41 9.64
C GLU A 232 2.15 15.85 10.36
N THR A 233 1.78 16.51 11.45
CA THR A 233 0.63 16.13 12.28
C THR A 233 -0.24 17.33 12.65
N TYR A 234 -1.46 17.07 13.07
CA TYR A 234 -2.36 18.06 13.67
C TYR A 234 -3.11 17.44 14.86
N GLU A 235 -3.59 18.27 15.78
CA GLU A 235 -4.26 17.80 16.98
C GLU A 235 -5.79 17.88 16.86
N VAL A 236 -6.48 16.85 17.33
CA VAL A 236 -7.93 16.82 17.54
C VAL A 236 -8.17 16.24 18.93
N ASN A 237 -8.84 16.99 19.80
CA ASN A 237 -9.15 16.58 21.18
C ASN A 237 -7.92 16.07 21.96
N GLY A 238 -6.78 16.76 21.85
CA GLY A 238 -5.53 16.39 22.54
C GLY A 238 -4.83 15.16 21.97
N ARG A 239 -5.23 14.66 20.79
CA ARG A 239 -4.57 13.56 20.09
C ARG A 239 -4.03 14.02 18.75
N ALA A 240 -2.77 13.69 18.47
CA ALA A 240 -2.13 13.93 17.18
C ALA A 240 -2.60 12.93 16.11
N TYR A 241 -2.86 13.44 14.91
CA TYR A 241 -3.18 12.69 13.69
C TYR A 241 -2.26 13.11 12.55
N PRO A 242 -1.87 12.18 11.65
CA PRO A 242 -1.02 12.52 10.51
C PRO A 242 -1.80 13.31 9.45
N ALA A 243 -1.11 14.22 8.77
CA ALA A 243 -1.60 14.91 7.58
C ALA A 243 -0.54 14.90 6.49
N MET A 244 -0.95 15.12 5.24
CA MET A 244 0.02 15.29 4.15
C MET A 244 0.85 16.55 4.40
N VAL A 245 2.18 16.44 4.22
CA VAL A 245 3.09 17.58 4.21
C VAL A 245 2.61 18.60 3.16
N PRO A 246 2.35 19.87 3.54
CA PRO A 246 1.79 20.86 2.61
C PRO A 246 2.59 21.07 1.32
N ALA A 247 3.92 20.90 1.38
CA ALA A 247 4.79 21.03 0.21
C ALA A 247 4.53 19.97 -0.87
N TYR A 248 3.84 18.87 -0.56
CA TYR A 248 3.59 17.77 -1.51
C TYR A 248 2.32 17.95 -2.34
N SER A 249 1.55 19.03 -2.13
CA SER A 249 0.29 19.26 -2.83
C SER A 249 0.03 20.74 -3.08
N ASP A 250 -0.50 21.06 -4.25
CA ASP A 250 -0.89 22.42 -4.62
C ASP A 250 -2.35 22.74 -4.26
N ASP A 251 -3.20 21.71 -4.13
CA ASP A 251 -4.64 21.81 -3.83
C ASP A 251 -5.05 21.18 -2.47
N GLY A 252 -4.09 20.57 -1.78
CA GLY A 252 -4.28 19.88 -0.51
C GLY A 252 -4.66 18.39 -0.60
N GLY A 253 -4.85 17.84 -1.79
CA GLY A 253 -5.19 16.42 -1.98
C GLY A 253 -4.39 15.70 -3.07
N HIS A 254 -4.15 16.33 -4.21
CA HIS A 254 -3.36 15.76 -5.30
C HIS A 254 -1.88 16.04 -5.13
N LEU A 255 -1.04 15.06 -5.48
CA LEU A 255 0.40 15.22 -5.39
C LEU A 255 0.88 16.20 -6.47
N ASN A 256 1.70 17.17 -6.08
CA ASN A 256 2.46 18.02 -6.99
C ASN A 256 3.78 17.33 -7.42
N ALA A 257 4.63 18.01 -8.20
CA ALA A 257 5.87 17.42 -8.70
C ALA A 257 6.78 16.84 -7.60
N GLN A 258 6.89 17.52 -6.46
CA GLN A 258 7.68 17.05 -5.32
C GLN A 258 7.07 15.80 -4.70
N GLY A 259 5.77 15.83 -4.41
CA GLY A 259 5.04 14.68 -3.86
C GLY A 259 5.11 13.45 -4.77
N ARG A 260 4.93 13.66 -6.08
CA ARG A 260 5.02 12.60 -7.10
C ARG A 260 6.39 11.94 -7.13
N THR A 261 7.46 12.74 -7.17
CA THR A 261 8.84 12.23 -7.21
C THR A 261 9.15 11.38 -5.98
N ARG A 262 8.73 11.86 -4.79
CA ARG A 262 8.93 11.16 -3.52
C ARG A 262 8.19 9.82 -3.50
N VAL A 263 6.89 9.83 -3.76
CA VAL A 263 6.05 8.63 -3.70
C VAL A 263 6.42 7.63 -4.79
N ALA A 264 6.72 8.09 -6.01
CA ALA A 264 7.12 7.23 -7.11
C ALA A 264 8.47 6.54 -6.84
N SER A 265 9.47 7.27 -6.33
CA SER A 265 10.77 6.68 -5.98
C SER A 265 10.63 5.61 -4.90
N ALA A 266 9.81 5.88 -3.89
CA ALA A 266 9.50 4.92 -2.83
C ALA A 266 8.74 3.71 -3.36
N LEU A 267 7.75 3.91 -4.25
CA LEU A 267 7.00 2.80 -4.85
C LEU A 267 7.90 1.90 -5.70
N VAL A 268 8.75 2.49 -6.55
CA VAL A 268 9.71 1.75 -7.38
C VAL A 268 10.64 0.92 -6.51
N THR A 269 11.25 1.53 -5.50
CA THR A 269 12.17 0.85 -4.58
C THR A 269 11.46 -0.26 -3.80
N PHE A 270 10.25 0.01 -3.31
CA PHE A 270 9.42 -0.96 -2.61
C PHE A 270 9.08 -2.18 -3.50
N LEU A 271 8.51 -1.96 -4.69
CA LEU A 271 8.12 -3.03 -5.60
C LEU A 271 9.33 -3.88 -6.04
N ALA A 272 10.48 -3.23 -6.23
CA ALA A 272 11.74 -3.89 -6.55
C ALA A 272 12.37 -4.66 -5.38
N SER A 273 11.90 -4.45 -4.14
CA SER A 273 12.35 -5.17 -2.95
C SER A 273 11.52 -6.42 -2.63
N LEU A 274 10.35 -6.58 -3.29
CA LEU A 274 9.50 -7.75 -3.08
C LEU A 274 10.24 -9.02 -3.53
N PRO A 275 9.94 -10.20 -2.96
CA PRO A 275 10.50 -11.47 -3.40
C PRO A 275 10.35 -11.68 -4.91
N GLU A 276 11.26 -12.46 -5.50
CA GLU A 276 11.17 -12.80 -6.92
C GLU A 276 9.85 -13.48 -7.26
N PRO A 277 9.30 -13.24 -8.47
CA PRO A 277 8.08 -13.88 -8.91
C PRO A 277 8.17 -15.40 -8.75
N GLN A 278 7.11 -16.00 -8.21
CA GLN A 278 6.99 -17.46 -8.13
C GLN A 278 6.64 -18.11 -9.47
N ARG A 279 6.45 -17.31 -10.53
CA ARG A 279 6.09 -17.76 -11.87
C ARG A 279 7.37 -18.01 -12.67
N GLU A 280 7.51 -19.19 -13.25
CA GLU A 280 8.61 -19.49 -14.17
C GLU A 280 8.62 -18.46 -15.30
N ALA A 281 9.80 -17.92 -15.62
CA ALA A 281 9.98 -17.06 -16.78
C ALA A 281 9.46 -17.81 -18.02
N PRO A 282 8.76 -17.14 -18.96
CA PRO A 282 8.41 -17.78 -20.22
C PRO A 282 9.70 -18.30 -20.82
N ALA A 283 9.74 -19.61 -21.13
CA ALA A 283 10.88 -20.24 -21.74
C ALA A 283 11.30 -19.38 -22.93
N SER A 284 12.50 -18.80 -22.86
CA SER A 284 13.11 -18.08 -23.96
C SER A 284 12.88 -18.92 -25.20
N ALA A 285 12.12 -18.39 -26.17
CA ALA A 285 11.89 -19.06 -27.43
C ALA A 285 13.27 -19.45 -27.96
N LYS A 286 13.60 -20.74 -27.85
CA LYS A 286 14.83 -21.26 -28.43
C LYS A 286 14.69 -20.96 -29.90
N ALA A 287 15.46 -19.99 -30.39
CA ALA A 287 15.71 -19.85 -31.80
C ALA A 287 16.24 -21.22 -32.24
N GLN A 288 15.38 -21.99 -32.90
CA GLN A 288 15.81 -23.18 -33.60
C GLN A 288 16.65 -22.70 -34.80
N PRO A 289 17.79 -23.35 -35.06
CA PRO A 289 18.68 -22.98 -36.16
C PRO A 289 18.00 -23.11 -37.53
#